data_AF-A0A536DBP2-F1
#
_entry.id   AF-A0A536DBP2-F1
#
_cell.length_a   1.000
_cell.length_b   1.000
_cell.length_c   1.000
_cell.angle_alpha   90.00
_cell.angle_beta   90.00
_cell.angle_gamma   90.00
#
_symmetry.space_group_name_H-M   'P 1'
#
loop_
_entity.id
_entity.type
_entity.pdbx_description
1 polymer ?
#
loop_
_entity_poly.entity_id
_entity_poly.type
_entity_poly.pdbx_seq_one_letter_code
_entity_poly.pdbx_strand_id
1 'polypeptide(L)'
;MQLSDSERASGRLAPSTVHAAVEHVRNNGFVLFERVLPRDLVADMQSSFARLIDTHPSSTEANRGANRFQMHLPFEPPFNDERLIASPFVLPIVDALIGADCICHYLASDTPLPGSDYQEVHPDIFPSC
;
A
#
# COMPACT_ATOMS: atom_id res chain seq x y z
N MET A 1 -3.44 14.19 5.18
CA MET A 1 -2.98 15.47 4.61
C MET A 1 -3.53 15.61 3.20
N GLN A 2 -3.95 16.80 2.80
CA GLN A 2 -4.43 17.07 1.43
C GLN A 2 -3.29 17.64 0.59
N LEU A 3 -2.94 16.97 -0.50
CA LEU A 3 -1.99 17.52 -1.46
C LEU A 3 -2.62 18.70 -2.21
N SER A 4 -1.81 19.63 -2.71
CA SER A 4 -2.29 20.66 -3.64
C SER A 4 -2.61 20.06 -5.01
N ASP A 5 -3.42 20.75 -5.82
CA ASP A 5 -3.68 20.35 -7.21
C ASP A 5 -2.40 20.33 -8.05
N SER A 6 -1.47 21.26 -7.79
CA SER A 6 -0.17 21.31 -8.47
C SER A 6 0.68 20.08 -8.15
N GLU A 7 0.78 19.70 -6.88
CA GLU A 7 1.52 18.50 -6.48
C GLU A 7 0.91 17.24 -7.09
N ARG A 8 -0.43 17.10 -7.04
CA ARG A 8 -1.14 15.98 -7.68
C ARG A 8 -0.88 15.91 -9.18
N ALA A 9 -1.03 17.03 -9.88
CA ALA A 9 -0.89 17.08 -11.33
C ALA A 9 0.56 16.86 -11.79
N SER A 10 1.54 17.35 -11.02
CA SER A 10 2.96 17.22 -11.35
C SER A 10 3.58 15.89 -10.88
N GLY A 11 2.90 15.15 -10.00
CA GLY A 11 3.49 13.98 -9.36
C GLY A 11 4.69 14.34 -8.48
N ARG A 12 4.74 15.55 -7.90
CA ARG A 12 5.89 16.00 -7.11
C ARG A 12 5.44 16.74 -5.87
N LEU A 13 5.90 16.30 -4.70
CA LEU A 13 5.64 16.98 -3.44
C LEU A 13 6.53 18.22 -3.29
N ALA A 14 5.97 19.28 -2.71
CA ALA A 14 6.77 20.41 -2.26
C ALA A 14 7.64 19.99 -1.06
N PRO A 15 8.83 20.59 -0.86
CA PRO A 15 9.69 20.26 0.27
C PRO A 15 8.99 20.40 1.64
N SER A 16 8.13 21.40 1.80
CA SER A 16 7.32 21.59 3.00
C SER A 16 6.32 20.45 3.23
N THR A 17 5.75 19.91 2.16
CA THR A 17 4.80 18.78 2.22
C THR A 17 5.51 17.50 2.61
N VAL A 18 6.70 17.24 2.05
CA VAL A 18 7.56 16.12 2.46
C VAL A 18 7.88 16.23 3.95
N HIS A 19 8.35 17.40 4.40
CA HIS A 19 8.68 17.63 5.81
C HIS A 19 7.47 17.38 6.73
N ALA A 20 6.30 17.94 6.40
CA ALA A 20 5.09 17.75 7.18
C ALA A 20 4.66 16.26 7.23
N ALA A 21 4.77 15.54 6.11
CA ALA A 21 4.45 14.11 6.06
C ALA A 21 5.38 13.26 6.92
N VAL A 22 6.69 13.54 6.89
CA VAL A 22 7.70 12.88 7.73
C VAL A 22 7.39 13.10 9.21
N GLU A 23 7.07 14.33 9.61
CA GLU A 23 6.70 14.63 10.99
C GLU A 23 5.37 13.97 11.39
N HIS A 24 4.41 13.83 10.48
CA HIS A 24 3.19 13.07 10.75
C HIS A 24 3.48 11.60 11.03
N VAL A 25 4.35 10.96 10.24
CA VAL A 25 4.74 9.56 10.46
C VAL A 25 5.51 9.41 11.77
N ARG A 26 6.46 10.30 12.09
CA ARG A 26 7.21 10.23 13.35
C ARG A 26 6.33 10.38 14.59
N ASN A 27 5.34 11.27 14.53
CA ASN A 27 4.50 11.58 15.69
C ASN A 27 3.28 10.66 15.82
N ASN A 28 2.75 10.11 14.72
CA ASN A 28 1.50 9.34 14.72
C ASN A 28 1.63 7.91 14.16
N GLY A 29 2.78 7.55 13.59
CA GLY A 29 3.03 6.26 12.95
C GLY A 29 2.54 6.15 11.51
N PHE A 30 1.77 7.12 10.99
CA PHE A 30 1.27 7.08 9.61
C PHE A 30 0.95 8.47 9.04
N VAL A 31 0.76 8.53 7.72
CA VAL A 31 0.21 9.68 7.00
C VAL A 31 -0.73 9.20 5.90
N LEU A 32 -1.83 9.93 5.66
CA LEU A 32 -2.80 9.63 4.60
C LEU A 32 -2.72 10.66 3.48
N PHE A 33 -2.59 10.19 2.23
CA PHE A 33 -2.81 10.97 1.01
C PHE A 33 -4.02 10.46 0.26
N GLU A 34 -4.99 11.34 0.07
CA GLU A 34 -6.22 10.99 -0.61
C GLU A 34 -6.08 11.15 -2.13
N ARG A 35 -6.64 10.20 -2.88
CA ARG A 35 -6.87 10.30 -4.33
C ARG A 35 -5.59 10.57 -5.14
N VAL A 36 -4.48 9.93 -4.74
CA VAL A 36 -3.19 10.04 -5.45
C VAL A 36 -3.04 9.04 -6.60
N LEU A 37 -3.79 7.93 -6.54
CA LEU A 37 -3.85 6.97 -7.64
C LEU A 37 -4.97 7.34 -8.62
N PRO A 38 -4.72 7.26 -9.94
CA PRO A 38 -5.76 7.42 -10.95
C PRO A 38 -6.89 6.39 -10.79
N ARG A 39 -8.14 6.84 -11.01
CA ARG A 39 -9.33 6.01 -10.76
C ARG A 39 -9.43 4.81 -11.70
N ASP A 40 -8.98 4.98 -12.94
CA ASP A 40 -8.85 3.94 -13.95
C ASP A 40 -7.86 2.86 -13.51
N LEU A 41 -6.67 3.24 -13.03
CA LEU A 41 -5.70 2.30 -12.49
C LEU A 41 -6.28 1.48 -11.31
N VAL A 42 -6.98 2.14 -10.38
CA VAL A 42 -7.64 1.45 -9.27
C VAL A 42 -8.72 0.48 -9.76
N ALA A 43 -9.49 0.84 -10.79
CA ALA A 43 -10.51 -0.03 -11.37
C ALA A 43 -9.90 -1.26 -12.08
N ASP A 44 -8.79 -1.07 -12.78
CA ASP A 44 -8.06 -2.16 -13.45
C ASP A 44 -7.45 -3.13 -12.43
N MET A 45 -6.86 -2.60 -11.35
CA MET A 45 -6.37 -3.38 -10.22
C MET A 45 -7.49 -4.17 -9.56
N GLN A 46 -8.63 -3.54 -9.29
CA GLN A 46 -9.78 -4.20 -8.68
C GLN A 46 -10.30 -5.33 -9.58
N SER A 47 -10.43 -5.09 -10.88
CA SER A 47 -10.91 -6.10 -11.84
C SER A 47 -9.95 -7.28 -11.95
N SER A 48 -8.64 -7.01 -11.91
CA SER A 48 -7.61 -8.04 -11.97
C SER A 48 -7.51 -8.83 -10.67
N PHE A 49 -7.62 -8.16 -9.54
CA PHE A 49 -7.65 -8.78 -8.22
C PHE A 49 -8.89 -9.66 -8.03
N ALA A 50 -10.06 -9.21 -8.52
CA ALA A 50 -11.29 -10.00 -8.47
C ALA A 50 -11.13 -11.37 -9.16
N ARG A 51 -10.39 -11.44 -10.26
CA ARG A 51 -10.11 -12.72 -10.94
C ARG A 51 -9.16 -13.60 -10.12
N LEU A 52 -8.16 -13.02 -9.46
CA LEU A 52 -7.24 -13.75 -8.61
C LEU A 52 -7.95 -14.37 -7.40
N ILE A 53 -8.78 -13.57 -6.72
CA ILE A 53 -9.42 -13.98 -5.48
C ILE A 53 -10.58 -14.95 -5.69
N ASP A 54 -11.25 -14.95 -6.85
CA ASP A 54 -12.37 -15.86 -7.14
C ASP A 54 -11.95 -17.34 -7.02
N THR A 55 -10.76 -17.68 -7.50
CA THR A 55 -10.25 -19.06 -7.47
C THR A 55 -9.48 -19.39 -6.19
N HIS A 56 -9.02 -18.38 -5.44
CA HIS A 56 -8.03 -18.57 -4.37
C HIS A 56 -8.53 -19.40 -3.17
N PRO A 57 -9.75 -19.21 -2.64
CA PRO A 57 -10.25 -19.99 -1.50
C PRO A 57 -10.40 -21.48 -1.78
N SER A 58 -10.50 -21.87 -3.06
CA SER A 58 -10.62 -23.28 -3.44
C SER A 58 -9.26 -23.99 -3.49
N SER A 59 -8.17 -23.22 -3.61
CA SER A 59 -6.81 -23.74 -3.78
C SER A 59 -5.90 -23.51 -2.58
N THR A 60 -6.30 -22.67 -1.63
CA THR A 60 -5.45 -22.19 -0.54
C THR A 60 -6.23 -22.16 0.76
N GLU A 61 -5.62 -22.65 1.85
CA GLU A 61 -6.19 -22.48 3.19
C GLU A 61 -6.01 -21.04 3.68
N ALA A 62 -6.96 -20.56 4.47
CA ALA A 62 -6.88 -19.25 5.08
C ALA A 62 -5.68 -19.18 6.06
N ASN A 63 -4.86 -18.14 5.96
CA ASN A 63 -3.57 -18.05 6.66
C ASN A 63 -3.49 -16.91 7.68
N ARG A 64 -4.59 -16.16 7.87
CA ARG A 64 -4.70 -15.04 8.82
C ARG A 64 -5.99 -15.06 9.63
N GLY A 65 -6.58 -16.24 9.81
CA GLY A 65 -7.87 -16.43 10.47
C GLY A 65 -8.97 -16.82 9.49
N ALA A 66 -10.19 -16.99 9.99
CA ALA A 66 -11.32 -17.47 9.20
C ALA A 66 -11.55 -16.62 7.94
N ASN A 67 -11.63 -17.27 6.78
CA ASN A 67 -11.89 -16.64 5.47
C ASN A 67 -10.97 -15.45 5.13
N ARG A 68 -9.78 -15.36 5.72
CA ARG A 68 -8.82 -14.26 5.50
C ARG A 68 -7.53 -14.76 4.87
N PHE A 69 -7.13 -14.10 3.80
CA PHE A 69 -5.97 -14.47 3.00
C PHE A 69 -4.99 -13.29 2.91
N GLN A 70 -3.76 -13.51 3.35
CA GLN A 70 -2.62 -12.70 2.95
C GLN A 70 -1.96 -13.40 1.77
N MET A 71 -1.86 -12.73 0.62
CA MET A 71 -1.28 -13.31 -0.59
C MET A 71 -0.38 -12.32 -1.32
N HIS A 72 0.69 -12.82 -1.92
CA HIS A 72 1.51 -12.04 -2.84
C HIS A 72 0.70 -11.67 -4.08
N LEU A 73 0.92 -10.45 -4.58
CA LEU A 73 0.40 -10.03 -5.87
C LEU A 73 1.42 -10.38 -6.96
N PRO A 74 0.98 -10.78 -8.15
CA PRO A 74 1.90 -11.01 -9.27
C PRO A 74 2.53 -9.68 -9.68
N PHE A 75 3.84 -9.67 -9.93
CA PHE A 75 4.56 -8.48 -10.38
C PHE A 75 4.38 -8.27 -11.90
N GLU A 76 3.13 -8.08 -12.29
CA GLU A 76 2.69 -7.88 -13.66
C GLU A 76 1.59 -6.82 -13.71
N PRO A 77 1.23 -6.28 -14.89
CA PRO A 77 0.16 -5.29 -14.98
C PRO A 77 -1.17 -5.86 -14.43
N PRO A 78 -1.93 -5.08 -13.64
CA PRO A 78 -1.71 -3.67 -13.30
C PRO A 78 -0.91 -3.44 -11.99
N PHE A 79 -0.51 -4.49 -11.27
CA PHE A 79 0.09 -4.37 -9.94
C PHE A 79 1.55 -3.87 -9.96
N ASN A 80 2.23 -3.96 -11.11
CA ASN A 80 3.57 -3.41 -11.29
C ASN A 80 3.59 -1.96 -11.82
N ASP A 81 2.45 -1.25 -11.82
CA ASP A 81 2.39 0.13 -12.26
C ASP A 81 3.29 1.02 -11.38
N GLU A 82 4.17 1.80 -12.01
CA GLU A 82 5.17 2.63 -11.33
C GLU A 82 4.53 3.63 -10.35
N ARG A 83 3.32 4.13 -10.66
CA ARG A 83 2.58 5.05 -9.78
C ARG A 83 2.19 4.40 -8.45
N LEU A 84 2.14 3.07 -8.40
CA LEU A 84 1.91 2.27 -7.20
C LEU A 84 3.24 1.87 -6.54
N ILE A 85 4.10 1.15 -7.26
CA ILE A 85 5.30 0.50 -6.68
C ILE A 85 6.45 1.48 -6.41
N ALA A 86 6.48 2.61 -7.12
CA ALA A 86 7.49 3.65 -7.02
C ALA A 86 6.80 5.02 -6.96
N SER A 87 5.72 5.10 -6.16
CA SER A 87 4.88 6.29 -6.08
C SER A 87 5.71 7.55 -5.79
N PRO A 88 5.62 8.59 -6.62
CA PRO A 88 6.42 9.80 -6.43
C PRO A 88 5.92 10.66 -5.26
N PHE A 89 4.77 10.29 -4.68
CA PHE A 89 4.26 10.86 -3.44
C PHE A 89 4.76 10.12 -2.20
N VAL A 90 5.19 8.86 -2.32
CA VAL A 90 5.61 8.02 -1.18
C VAL A 90 7.13 7.97 -1.06
N LEU A 91 7.85 7.74 -2.16
CA LEU A 91 9.30 7.57 -2.13
C LEU A 91 10.06 8.73 -1.46
N PRO A 92 9.76 10.03 -1.72
CA PRO A 92 10.47 11.12 -1.04
C PRO A 92 10.33 11.10 0.49
N ILE A 93 9.25 10.51 1.01
CA ILE A 93 9.00 10.38 2.44
C ILE A 93 9.75 9.18 2.99
N VAL A 94 9.74 8.05 2.27
CA VAL A 94 10.50 6.85 2.62
C VAL A 94 12.00 7.17 2.64
N ASP A 95 12.51 7.85 1.62
CA ASP A 95 13.91 8.29 1.54
C ASP A 95 14.30 9.16 2.74
N ALA A 96 13.42 10.08 3.14
CA ALA A 96 13.64 10.96 4.29
C ALA A 96 13.53 10.25 5.64
N LEU A 97 12.83 9.12 5.73
CA LEU A 97 12.63 8.35 6.96
C LEU A 97 13.72 7.30 7.16
N ILE A 98 14.04 6.52 6.12
CA ILE A 98 14.88 5.32 6.22
C ILE A 98 16.08 5.30 5.25
N GLY A 99 16.23 6.32 4.39
CA GLY A 99 17.34 6.43 3.42
C GLY A 99 16.98 5.98 2.00
N ALA A 100 17.81 6.37 1.05
CA ALA A 100 17.57 6.22 -0.40
C ALA A 100 17.76 4.79 -0.95
N ASP A 101 18.39 3.90 -0.18
CA ASP A 101 18.69 2.52 -0.61
C ASP A 101 17.58 1.54 -0.20
N CYS A 102 16.35 2.02 -0.02
CA CYS A 102 15.23 1.16 0.33
C CYS A 102 14.82 0.26 -0.85
N ILE A 103 14.35 -0.94 -0.53
CA ILE A 103 13.80 -1.87 -1.52
C ILE A 103 12.38 -2.27 -1.14
N CYS A 104 11.51 -2.41 -2.14
CA CYS A 104 10.22 -3.04 -1.94
C CYS A 104 10.42 -4.55 -1.72
N HIS A 105 10.44 -4.98 -0.47
CA HIS A 105 10.59 -6.39 -0.12
C HIS A 105 9.31 -7.19 -0.38
N TYR A 106 8.14 -6.55 -0.29
CA TYR A 106 6.87 -7.26 -0.21
C TYR A 106 5.76 -6.48 -0.93
N LEU A 107 5.15 -7.11 -1.95
CA LEU A 107 3.94 -6.62 -2.61
C LEU A 107 2.85 -7.69 -2.46
N ALA A 108 1.81 -7.36 -1.71
CA ALA A 108 0.80 -8.31 -1.30
C ALA A 108 -0.55 -7.64 -1.03
N SER A 109 -1.55 -8.47 -0.83
CA SER A 109 -2.90 -8.07 -0.43
C SER A 109 -3.31 -8.78 0.85
N ASP A 110 -3.88 -8.02 1.78
CA ASP A 110 -4.66 -8.54 2.90
C ASP A 110 -6.14 -8.58 2.51
N THR A 111 -6.70 -9.79 2.49
CA THR A 111 -7.96 -10.07 1.80
C THR A 111 -8.95 -10.76 2.73
N PRO A 112 -9.69 -9.99 3.55
CA PRO A 112 -10.83 -10.53 4.29
C PRO A 112 -11.99 -10.81 3.33
N LEU A 113 -12.52 -12.03 3.36
CA LEU A 113 -13.76 -12.39 2.65
C LEU A 113 -14.95 -12.38 3.61
N PRO A 114 -16.20 -12.44 3.10
CA PRO A 114 -17.38 -12.57 3.95
C PRO A 114 -17.23 -13.73 4.96
N GLY A 115 -17.51 -13.44 6.23
CA GLY A 115 -17.30 -14.38 7.33
C GLY A 115 -15.93 -14.31 8.00
N SER A 116 -15.04 -13.39 7.58
CA SER A 116 -13.84 -13.06 8.35
C SER A 116 -14.16 -12.32 9.63
N ASP A 117 -13.31 -12.54 10.64
CA ASP A 117 -13.32 -11.79 11.90
C ASP A 117 -12.25 -10.69 11.91
N TYR A 118 -12.30 -9.84 12.93
CA TYR A 118 -11.29 -8.83 13.20
C TYR A 118 -9.96 -9.49 13.58
N GLN A 119 -8.85 -8.85 13.18
CA GLN A 119 -7.53 -9.23 13.66
C GLN A 119 -7.28 -8.59 15.02
N GLU A 120 -6.59 -9.32 15.89
CA GLU A 120 -6.04 -8.73 17.13
C GLU A 120 -5.07 -7.60 16.79
N VAL A 121 -4.90 -6.65 17.71
CA VAL A 121 -3.92 -5.58 17.54
C VAL A 121 -2.51 -6.16 17.58
N HIS A 122 -1.73 -5.96 16.53
CA HIS A 122 -0.37 -6.45 16.41
C HIS A 122 0.50 -5.48 15.58
N PRO A 123 1.82 -5.49 15.76
CA PRO A 123 2.75 -4.93 14.79
C PRO A 123 2.96 -5.89 13.62
N ASP A 124 3.16 -5.36 12.41
CA ASP A 124 3.48 -6.18 11.23
C ASP A 124 4.88 -6.81 11.32
N ILE A 125 5.81 -6.09 11.94
CA ILE A 125 7.19 -6.53 12.19
C ILE A 125 7.46 -6.38 13.69
N PHE A 126 7.77 -7.49 14.35
CA PHE A 126 8.26 -7.45 15.72
C PHE A 126 9.72 -6.99 15.72
N PRO A 127 10.10 -6.07 16.63
CA PRO A 127 11.50 -5.70 16.79
C PRO A 127 12.29 -6.97 17.08
N SER A 128 13.30 -7.23 16.26
CA SER A 128 14.29 -8.26 16.55
C SER A 128 15.01 -7.87 17.84
N CYS A 129 14.88 -8.72 18.86
CA CYS A 129 15.56 -8.61 20.15
C CYS A 129 17.08 -8.49 19.98
#